data_AF-A0A641AMY5-F1
#
_entry.id   AF-A0A641AMY5-F1
#
_cell.length_a   1.000
_cell.length_b   1.000
_cell.length_c   1.000
_cell.angle_alpha   90.00
_cell.angle_beta   90.00
_cell.angle_gamma   90.00
#
_symmetry.space_group_name_H-M   'P 1'
#
loop_
_entity.id
_entity.type
_entity.pdbx_description
1 polymer ?
#
loop_
_entity_poly.entity_id
_entity_poly.type
_entity_poly.pdbx_seq_one_letter_code
_entity_poly.pdbx_strand_id
1 'polypeptide(L)'
;MTSPARRAALPLAAVALVAGTIGVQLGHGGGTYEPLRPADACIERPVTSQVDGIEGLTERLVLIGIDDAACTLGTSREALTLRIAQADEPTAAEIGALRRGLLSAVRRMKADGTLPPASDLVDEVLGSADLNPLLERVVRALPDSAINAALKTDDVLRRTIEGLDLRRLLRDVDDVSAIDEQIEPAVTQAVKDSLEARVRDLV
;
A
#
# COMPACT_ATOMS: atom_id res chain seq x y z
N MET A 1 -35.44 -24.52 -50.98
CA MET A 1 -34.64 -23.34 -51.39
C MET A 1 -34.89 -22.22 -50.39
N THR A 2 -33.98 -21.96 -49.45
CA THR A 2 -34.11 -20.82 -48.54
C THR A 2 -33.90 -19.53 -49.36
N SER A 3 -34.93 -18.70 -49.46
CA SER A 3 -34.90 -17.43 -50.20
C SER A 3 -33.67 -16.60 -49.80
N PRO A 4 -32.95 -15.98 -50.76
CA PRO A 4 -31.76 -15.16 -50.48
C PRO A 4 -32.03 -14.06 -49.44
N ALA A 5 -33.27 -13.56 -49.38
CA ALA A 5 -33.71 -12.61 -48.36
C ALA A 5 -33.58 -13.15 -46.92
N ARG A 6 -33.79 -14.45 -46.69
CA ARG A 6 -33.68 -15.08 -45.37
C ARG A 6 -32.23 -15.28 -44.94
N ARG A 7 -31.30 -15.39 -45.89
CA ARG A 7 -29.86 -15.50 -45.61
C ARG A 7 -29.22 -14.15 -45.31
N ALA A 8 -29.73 -13.07 -45.90
CA ALA A 8 -29.25 -11.71 -45.65
C ALA A 8 -29.88 -11.06 -44.41
N ALA A 9 -31.06 -11.52 -43.96
CA ALA A 9 -31.76 -10.93 -42.82
C ALA A 9 -30.94 -10.95 -41.52
N LEU A 10 -30.26 -12.07 -41.24
CA LEU A 10 -29.48 -12.27 -40.02
C LEU A 10 -28.22 -11.38 -39.95
N PRO A 11 -27.36 -11.31 -41.00
CA PRO A 11 -26.24 -10.37 -41.00
C PRO A 11 -26.69 -8.90 -41.00
N LEU A 12 -27.79 -8.55 -41.68
CA LEU A 12 -28.34 -7.18 -41.63
C LEU A 12 -28.84 -6.81 -40.23
N ALA A 13 -29.52 -7.73 -39.54
CA ALA A 13 -29.94 -7.52 -38.15
C ALA A 13 -28.74 -7.37 -37.22
N ALA A 14 -27.68 -8.16 -37.40
CA ALA A 14 -26.44 -8.03 -36.63
C ALA A 14 -25.76 -6.68 -36.84
N VAL A 15 -25.62 -6.22 -38.10
CA VAL A 15 -25.06 -4.90 -38.41
C VAL A 15 -25.90 -3.78 -37.81
N ALA A 16 -27.22 -3.87 -37.89
CA ALA A 16 -28.12 -2.88 -37.30
C ALA A 16 -27.99 -2.81 -35.77
N LEU A 17 -27.86 -3.95 -35.09
CA LEU A 17 -27.64 -4.01 -33.65
C LEU A 17 -26.29 -3.40 -33.26
N VAL A 18 -25.20 -3.72 -33.98
CA VAL A 18 -23.86 -3.15 -33.74
C VAL A 18 -23.84 -1.64 -34.00
N ALA A 19 -24.45 -1.17 -35.09
CA ALA A 19 -24.55 0.26 -35.38
C ALA A 19 -25.38 0.98 -34.30
N GLY A 20 -26.45 0.35 -33.81
CA GLY A 20 -27.26 0.86 -32.70
C GLY A 20 -26.44 1.02 -31.42
N THR A 21 -25.68 0.00 -31.00
CA THR A 21 -24.84 0.09 -29.80
C THR A 21 -23.75 1.13 -29.93
N ILE A 22 -23.07 1.20 -31.08
CA ILE A 22 -22.06 2.23 -31.34
C ILE A 22 -22.70 3.63 -31.29
N GLY A 23 -23.87 3.82 -31.91
CA GLY A 23 -24.59 5.08 -31.88
C GLY A 23 -24.97 5.53 -30.46
N VAL A 24 -25.44 4.60 -29.62
CA VAL A 24 -25.71 4.86 -28.19
C VAL A 24 -24.43 5.25 -27.45
N GLN A 25 -23.35 4.49 -27.62
CA GLN A 25 -22.07 4.77 -26.96
C GLN A 25 -21.51 6.14 -27.37
N LEU A 26 -21.58 6.50 -28.65
CA LEU A 26 -21.16 7.82 -29.14
C LEU A 26 -22.07 8.93 -28.59
N GLY A 27 -23.39 8.71 -28.53
CA GLY A 27 -24.36 9.65 -27.97
C GLY A 27 -24.18 9.90 -26.46
N HIS A 28 -23.66 8.92 -25.72
CA HIS A 28 -23.32 9.03 -24.29
C HIS A 28 -21.85 9.44 -24.03
N GLY A 29 -21.16 10.00 -25.03
CA GLY A 29 -19.82 10.57 -24.85
C GLY A 29 -18.67 9.58 -25.02
N GLY A 30 -18.92 8.36 -25.52
CA GLY A 30 -17.87 7.38 -25.82
C GLY A 30 -16.90 7.82 -26.92
N GLY A 31 -17.27 8.82 -27.74
CA GLY A 31 -16.39 9.43 -28.74
C GLY A 31 -15.57 10.62 -28.23
N THR A 32 -15.88 11.13 -27.04
CA THR A 32 -15.22 12.30 -26.42
C THR A 32 -14.52 11.92 -25.12
N TYR A 33 -14.13 10.66 -24.98
CA TYR A 33 -13.38 10.19 -23.82
C TYR A 33 -12.02 10.90 -23.79
N GLU A 34 -11.86 11.80 -22.83
CA GLU A 34 -10.57 12.40 -22.49
C GLU A 34 -10.11 11.74 -21.17
N PRO A 35 -9.00 10.98 -21.17
CA PRO A 35 -8.50 10.36 -19.95
C PRO A 35 -8.29 11.42 -18.88
N LEU A 36 -8.79 11.17 -17.67
CA LEU A 36 -8.48 12.02 -16.53
C LEU A 36 -6.95 12.08 -16.38
N ARG A 37 -6.42 13.30 -16.27
CA ARG A 37 -4.99 13.46 -16.02
C ARG A 37 -4.66 12.85 -14.66
N PRO A 38 -3.60 12.03 -14.56
CA PRO A 38 -3.10 11.57 -13.29
C PRO A 38 -2.92 12.76 -12.35
N ALA A 39 -3.34 12.58 -11.10
CA ALA A 39 -3.24 13.65 -10.14
C ALA A 39 -1.77 13.86 -9.73
N ASP A 40 -1.42 15.12 -9.48
CA ASP A 40 -0.05 15.50 -9.11
C ASP A 40 0.37 14.82 -7.81
N ALA A 41 1.50 14.11 -7.84
CA ALA A 41 2.05 13.42 -6.69
C ALA A 41 2.74 14.38 -5.69
N CYS A 42 3.14 15.56 -6.14
CA CYS A 42 3.78 16.58 -5.30
C CYS A 42 2.77 17.42 -4.51
N ILE A 43 1.48 17.31 -4.80
CA ILE A 43 0.44 18.00 -4.04
C ILE A 43 -0.02 17.09 -2.91
N GLU A 44 0.12 17.57 -1.68
CA GLU A 44 -0.35 16.84 -0.52
C GLU A 44 -1.86 16.62 -0.56
N ARG A 45 -2.28 15.38 -0.26
CA ARG A 45 -3.68 15.00 -0.22
C ARG A 45 -3.99 14.23 1.06
N PRO A 46 -5.19 14.42 1.64
CA PRO A 46 -5.65 13.54 2.70
C PRO A 46 -5.81 12.13 2.12
N VAL A 47 -5.11 11.16 2.73
CA VAL A 47 -5.27 9.75 2.43
C VAL A 47 -6.13 9.14 3.52
N THR A 48 -7.35 8.75 3.17
CA THR A 48 -8.24 7.98 4.03
C THR A 48 -8.05 6.50 3.72
N SER A 49 -7.67 5.72 4.72
CA SER A 49 -7.70 4.25 4.58
C SER A 49 -9.14 3.78 4.47
N GLN A 50 -9.35 2.66 3.76
CA GLN A 50 -10.66 2.01 3.68
C GLN A 50 -10.90 1.08 4.87
N VAL A 51 -9.82 0.68 5.52
CA VAL A 51 -9.80 -0.23 6.68
C VAL A 51 -9.16 0.47 7.88
N ASP A 52 -9.52 0.00 9.07
CA ASP A 52 -8.93 0.42 10.34
C ASP A 52 -7.73 -0.49 10.70
N GLY A 53 -7.09 -0.27 11.85
CA GLY A 53 -6.04 -1.16 12.36
C GLY A 53 -4.71 -1.10 11.61
N ILE A 54 -3.96 -2.22 11.64
CA ILE A 54 -2.63 -2.36 11.04
C ILE A 54 -2.71 -2.28 9.51
N GLU A 55 -3.74 -2.87 8.91
CA GLU A 55 -3.98 -2.77 7.47
C GLU A 55 -4.21 -1.32 7.05
N GLY A 56 -5.03 -0.57 7.80
CA GLY A 56 -5.30 0.84 7.53
C GLY A 56 -4.07 1.74 7.70
N LEU A 57 -3.25 1.45 8.71
CA LEU A 57 -1.95 2.08 8.91
C LEU A 57 -1.01 1.82 7.73
N THR A 58 -0.92 0.57 7.28
CA THR A 58 -0.05 0.14 6.20
C THR A 58 -0.48 0.75 4.87
N GLU A 59 -1.77 0.71 4.54
CA GLU A 59 -2.34 1.33 3.35
C GLU A 59 -1.97 2.82 3.29
N ARG A 60 -2.22 3.54 4.37
CA ARG A 60 -1.95 4.99 4.45
C ARG A 60 -0.47 5.30 4.32
N LEU A 61 0.38 4.53 5.01
CA LEU A 61 1.83 4.67 4.94
C LEU A 61 2.36 4.47 3.52
N VAL A 62 1.92 3.40 2.86
CA VAL A 62 2.35 3.06 1.49
C VAL A 62 1.85 4.10 0.51
N LEU A 63 0.59 4.52 0.59
CA LEU A 63 0.03 5.53 -0.32
C LEU A 63 0.74 6.88 -0.20
N ILE A 64 0.99 7.37 1.01
CA ILE A 64 1.74 8.61 1.24
C ILE A 64 3.19 8.43 0.76
N GLY A 65 3.79 7.26 1.02
CA GLY A 65 5.17 6.99 0.63
C GLY A 65 5.39 6.91 -0.88
N ILE A 66 4.45 6.31 -1.63
CA ILE A 66 4.52 6.25 -3.09
C ILE A 66 4.26 7.62 -3.70
N ASP A 67 3.37 8.45 -3.13
CA ASP A 67 3.18 9.83 -3.58
C ASP A 67 4.50 10.64 -3.45
N ASP A 68 5.18 10.58 -2.31
CA ASP A 68 6.47 11.27 -2.10
C ASP A 68 7.59 10.72 -3.00
N ALA A 69 7.61 9.41 -3.24
CA ALA A 69 8.54 8.76 -4.16
C ALA A 69 8.29 9.19 -5.61
N ALA A 70 7.03 9.25 -6.05
CA ALA A 70 6.63 9.70 -7.37
C ALA A 70 6.98 11.17 -7.58
N CYS A 71 6.73 12.03 -6.58
CA CYS A 71 7.15 13.43 -6.61
C CYS A 71 8.68 13.56 -6.76
N THR A 72 9.44 12.78 -5.98
CA THR A 72 10.91 12.76 -6.06
C THR A 72 11.43 12.34 -7.44
N LEU A 73 10.71 11.46 -8.13
CA LEU A 73 11.05 10.95 -9.46
C LEU A 73 10.46 11.80 -10.60
N GLY A 74 9.69 12.85 -10.30
CA GLY A 74 9.04 13.70 -11.31
C GLY A 74 7.98 12.96 -12.15
N THR A 75 7.28 12.00 -11.54
CA THR A 75 6.24 11.18 -12.21
C THR A 75 4.93 11.20 -11.42
N SER A 76 3.87 10.62 -11.99
CA SER A 76 2.63 10.38 -11.24
C SER A 76 2.73 9.09 -10.43
N ARG A 77 1.93 8.97 -9.37
CA ARG A 77 1.81 7.72 -8.59
C ARG A 77 1.48 6.54 -9.50
N GLU A 78 0.50 6.70 -10.39
CA GLU A 78 0.02 5.67 -11.30
C GLU A 78 1.14 5.22 -12.26
N ALA A 79 1.93 6.16 -12.78
CA ALA A 79 3.06 5.86 -13.64
C ALA A 79 4.23 5.20 -12.88
N LEU A 80 4.44 5.54 -11.60
CA LEU A 80 5.40 4.83 -10.75
C LEU A 80 4.93 3.41 -10.44
N THR A 81 3.69 3.24 -9.97
CA THR A 81 3.11 1.93 -9.65
C THR A 81 3.07 1.03 -10.87
N LEU A 82 2.69 1.55 -12.04
CA LEU A 82 2.69 0.77 -13.28
C LEU A 82 4.10 0.33 -13.67
N ARG A 83 5.11 1.21 -13.54
CA ARG A 83 6.50 0.84 -13.81
C ARG A 83 7.01 -0.21 -12.84
N ILE A 84 6.70 -0.10 -11.55
CA ILE A 84 7.06 -1.11 -10.56
C ILE A 84 6.42 -2.45 -10.89
N ALA A 85 5.13 -2.46 -11.25
CA ALA A 85 4.40 -3.68 -11.58
C ALA A 85 4.84 -4.33 -12.90
N GLN A 86 5.43 -3.57 -13.83
CA GLN A 86 5.86 -4.08 -15.14
C GLN A 86 7.37 -4.30 -15.25
N ALA A 87 8.17 -3.74 -14.34
CA ALA A 87 9.61 -3.85 -14.40
C ALA A 87 10.08 -5.17 -13.80
N ASP A 88 10.88 -5.91 -14.58
CA ASP A 88 11.55 -7.11 -14.07
C ASP A 88 12.50 -6.77 -12.90
N GLU A 89 13.14 -5.60 -12.93
CA GLU A 89 13.97 -5.09 -11.83
C GLU A 89 13.80 -3.58 -11.59
N PRO A 90 13.46 -3.14 -10.37
CA PRO A 90 13.42 -1.73 -10.00
C PRO A 90 14.82 -1.08 -10.03
N THR A 91 14.89 0.14 -10.54
CA THR A 91 16.13 0.91 -10.58
C THR A 91 16.58 1.35 -9.18
N ALA A 92 17.89 1.61 -9.00
CA ALA A 92 18.40 2.14 -7.72
C ALA A 92 17.77 3.49 -7.34
N ALA A 93 17.42 4.32 -8.33
CA ALA A 93 16.74 5.58 -8.11
C ALA A 93 15.32 5.38 -7.56
N GLU A 94 14.58 4.41 -8.10
CA GLU A 94 13.24 4.05 -7.64
C GLU A 94 13.27 3.46 -6.22
N ILE A 95 14.17 2.53 -5.95
CA ILE A 95 14.36 1.97 -4.60
C ILE A 95 14.71 3.08 -3.60
N GLY A 96 15.60 3.98 -3.97
CA GLY A 96 15.98 5.12 -3.13
C GLY A 96 14.82 6.09 -2.90
N ALA A 97 14.02 6.38 -3.92
CA ALA A 97 12.86 7.24 -3.83
C ALA A 97 11.76 6.62 -2.96
N LEU A 98 11.46 5.34 -3.13
CA LEU A 98 10.48 4.60 -2.33
C LEU A 98 10.88 4.55 -0.85
N ARG A 99 12.14 4.22 -0.56
CA ARG A 99 12.64 4.22 0.83
C ARG A 99 12.50 5.60 1.47
N ARG A 100 12.92 6.66 0.77
CA ARG A 100 12.80 8.03 1.27
C ARG A 100 11.33 8.42 1.46
N GLY A 101 10.47 8.05 0.51
CA GLY A 101 9.04 8.29 0.56
C GLY A 101 8.37 7.64 1.75
N LEU A 102 8.63 6.34 2.00
CA LEU A 102 8.11 5.63 3.17
C LEU A 102 8.60 6.27 4.49
N LEU A 103 9.89 6.63 4.58
CA LEU A 103 10.41 7.34 5.76
C LEU A 103 9.79 8.74 5.92
N SER A 104 9.48 9.43 4.81
CA SER A 104 8.77 10.72 4.80
C SER A 104 7.34 10.56 5.28
N ALA A 105 6.65 9.50 4.85
CA ALA A 105 5.32 9.15 5.29
C ALA A 105 5.26 8.93 6.80
N VAL A 106 6.20 8.16 7.39
CA VAL A 106 6.26 7.99 8.86
C VAL A 106 6.43 9.33 9.57
N ARG A 107 7.36 10.18 9.09
CA ARG A 107 7.58 11.51 9.69
C ARG A 107 6.35 12.39 9.62
N ARG A 108 5.67 12.40 8.47
CA ARG A 108 4.43 13.15 8.26
C ARG A 108 3.31 12.65 9.16
N MET A 109 3.07 11.34 9.18
CA MET A 109 2.02 10.76 10.02
C MET A 109 2.26 11.03 11.51
N LYS A 110 3.53 11.04 11.94
CA LYS A 110 3.92 11.47 13.30
C LYS A 110 3.60 12.94 13.54
N ALA A 111 3.96 13.83 12.61
CA ALA A 111 3.72 15.26 12.72
C ALA A 111 2.21 15.59 12.75
N ASP A 112 1.42 14.86 11.95
CA ASP A 112 -0.03 15.01 11.86
C ASP A 112 -0.77 14.33 13.04
N GLY A 113 -0.05 13.63 13.92
CA GLY A 113 -0.64 12.91 15.06
C GLY A 113 -1.50 11.71 14.66
N THR A 114 -1.26 11.14 13.49
CA THR A 114 -2.07 10.05 12.90
C THR A 114 -1.47 8.66 13.08
N LEU A 115 -0.27 8.55 13.65
CA LEU A 115 0.30 7.26 14.03
C LEU A 115 -0.40 6.74 15.29
N PRO A 116 -0.98 5.52 15.25
CA PRO A 116 -1.55 4.92 16.44
C PRO A 116 -0.42 4.60 17.44
N PRO A 117 -0.69 4.69 18.75
CA PRO A 117 0.23 4.20 19.76
C PRO A 117 0.44 2.67 19.60
N ALA A 118 1.60 2.18 20.04
CA ALA A 118 1.95 0.77 19.88
C ALA A 118 0.95 -0.16 20.59
N SER A 119 0.38 0.28 21.72
CA SER A 119 -0.68 -0.45 22.45
C SER A 119 -1.87 -0.79 21.56
N ASP A 120 -2.30 0.12 20.69
CA ASP A 120 -3.50 -0.07 19.85
C ASP A 120 -3.27 -1.11 18.75
N LEU A 121 -2.01 -1.40 18.42
CA LEU A 121 -1.64 -2.43 17.44
C LEU A 121 -1.45 -3.80 18.09
N VAL A 122 -1.13 -3.85 19.40
CA VAL A 122 -0.87 -5.09 20.12
C VAL A 122 -2.10 -5.99 20.14
N ASP A 123 -3.29 -5.44 20.34
CA ASP A 123 -4.52 -6.25 20.39
C ASP A 123 -4.80 -6.98 19.09
N GLU A 124 -4.59 -6.31 17.95
CA GLU A 124 -4.74 -6.90 16.62
C GLU A 124 -3.69 -7.99 16.37
N VAL A 125 -2.42 -7.71 16.68
CA VAL A 125 -1.33 -8.70 16.56
C VAL A 125 -1.58 -9.92 17.44
N LEU A 126 -2.02 -9.73 18.68
CA LEU A 126 -2.33 -10.82 19.60
C LEU A 126 -3.55 -11.64 19.15
N GLY A 127 -4.52 -11.00 18.47
CA GLY A 127 -5.68 -11.68 17.90
C GLY A 127 -5.31 -12.57 16.70
N SER A 128 -4.30 -12.17 15.93
CA SER A 128 -3.79 -12.96 14.79
C SER A 128 -2.70 -13.96 15.16
N ALA A 129 -1.95 -13.71 16.24
CA ALA A 129 -0.86 -14.58 16.66
C ALA A 129 -1.40 -15.84 17.34
N ASP A 130 -0.93 -17.01 16.92
CA ASP A 130 -1.32 -18.31 17.49
C ASP A 130 -0.59 -18.56 18.84
N LEU A 131 -0.82 -17.66 19.80
CA LEU A 131 -0.21 -17.68 21.12
C LEU A 131 -1.02 -18.54 22.09
N ASN A 132 -0.34 -19.04 23.11
CA ASN A 132 -1.02 -19.72 24.20
C ASN A 132 -1.96 -18.73 24.94
N PRO A 133 -3.22 -19.11 25.26
CA PRO A 133 -4.18 -18.26 25.97
C PRO A 133 -3.71 -17.69 27.31
N LEU A 134 -2.69 -18.30 27.94
CA LEU A 134 -2.06 -17.77 29.14
C LEU A 134 -1.11 -16.62 28.83
N LEU A 135 -0.29 -16.74 27.78
CA LEU A 135 0.66 -15.72 27.38
C LEU A 135 -0.05 -14.48 26.84
N GLU A 136 -1.07 -14.70 26.02
CA GLU A 136 -1.97 -13.67 25.51
C GLU A 136 -2.56 -12.81 26.66
N ARG A 137 -3.03 -13.46 27.74
CA ARG A 137 -3.52 -12.76 28.95
C ARG A 137 -2.43 -11.96 29.66
N VAL A 138 -1.20 -12.46 29.71
CA VAL A 138 -0.08 -11.74 30.33
C VAL A 138 0.28 -10.51 29.53
N VAL A 139 0.36 -10.61 28.20
CA VAL A 139 0.66 -9.46 27.34
C VAL A 139 -0.46 -8.42 27.42
N ARG A 140 -1.73 -8.83 27.40
CA ARG A 140 -2.88 -7.91 27.59
C ARG A 140 -2.96 -7.29 28.99
N ALA A 141 -2.32 -7.89 29.99
CA ALA A 141 -2.27 -7.31 31.32
C ALA A 141 -1.22 -6.20 31.45
N LEU A 142 -0.37 -5.99 30.45
CA LEU A 142 0.58 -4.89 30.43
C LEU A 142 -0.16 -3.56 30.22
N PRO A 143 0.15 -2.52 31.00
CA PRO A 143 -0.47 -1.22 30.81
C PRO A 143 0.02 -0.57 29.51
N ASP A 144 -0.88 0.11 28.80
CA ASP A 144 -0.60 0.80 27.54
C ASP A 144 0.58 1.78 27.67
N SER A 145 0.71 2.43 28.82
CA SER A 145 1.82 3.36 29.09
C SER A 145 3.18 2.66 29.07
N ALA A 146 3.27 1.41 29.53
CA ALA A 146 4.49 0.62 29.48
C ALA A 146 4.81 0.20 28.03
N ILE A 147 3.80 -0.25 27.28
CA ILE A 147 3.96 -0.62 25.86
C ILE A 147 4.41 0.60 25.05
N ASN A 148 3.71 1.73 25.18
CA ASN A 148 4.00 2.97 24.46
C ASN A 148 5.27 3.68 24.93
N ALA A 149 5.75 3.37 26.14
CA ALA A 149 7.06 3.80 26.61
C ALA A 149 8.17 2.91 26.05
N ALA A 150 7.94 1.60 25.93
CA ALA A 150 8.92 0.64 25.44
C ALA A 150 9.06 0.68 23.91
N LEU A 151 7.94 0.83 23.20
CA LEU A 151 7.83 0.77 21.75
C LEU A 151 7.14 2.01 21.23
N LYS A 152 7.87 2.76 20.41
CA LYS A 152 7.36 3.91 19.66
C LYS A 152 7.06 3.47 18.23
N THR A 153 5.81 3.62 17.80
CA THR A 153 5.34 3.19 16.47
C THR A 153 6.20 3.79 15.35
N ASP A 154 6.53 5.08 15.41
CA ASP A 154 7.36 5.73 14.40
C ASP A 154 8.77 5.14 14.32
N ASP A 155 9.31 4.76 15.46
CA ASP A 155 10.67 4.27 15.62
C ASP A 155 10.80 2.81 15.15
N VAL A 156 9.77 1.99 15.37
CA VAL A 156 9.66 0.64 14.80
C VAL A 156 9.49 0.74 13.28
N LEU A 157 8.53 1.53 12.79
CA LEU A 157 8.29 1.68 11.35
C LEU A 157 9.53 2.14 10.59
N ARG A 158 10.26 3.14 11.11
CA ARG A 158 11.49 3.64 10.48
C ARG A 158 12.57 2.57 10.40
N ARG A 159 12.83 1.86 11.49
CA ARG A 159 13.82 0.78 11.53
C ARG A 159 13.44 -0.38 10.61
N THR A 160 12.16 -0.74 10.56
CA THR A 160 11.65 -1.73 9.60
C THR A 160 11.94 -1.28 8.17
N ILE A 161 11.56 -0.05 7.80
CA ILE A 161 11.79 0.49 6.45
C ILE A 161 13.29 0.53 6.12
N GLU A 162 14.15 0.85 7.08
CA GLU A 162 15.62 0.84 6.91
C GLU A 162 16.17 -0.58 6.74
N GLY A 163 15.62 -1.56 7.45
CA GLY A 163 16.02 -2.97 7.39
C GLY A 163 15.50 -3.75 6.18
N LEU A 164 14.44 -3.28 5.51
CA LEU A 164 13.86 -3.96 4.36
C LEU A 164 14.77 -3.92 3.11
N ASP A 165 14.93 -5.06 2.44
CA ASP A 165 15.44 -5.12 1.08
C ASP A 165 14.31 -4.84 0.08
N LEU A 166 14.04 -3.55 -0.16
CA LEU A 166 13.00 -3.12 -1.09
C LEU A 166 13.22 -3.64 -2.52
N ARG A 167 14.46 -3.95 -2.93
CA ARG A 167 14.69 -4.48 -4.27
C ARG A 167 14.13 -5.89 -4.37
N ARG A 168 14.37 -6.72 -3.35
CA ARG A 168 13.82 -8.07 -3.28
C ARG A 168 12.30 -8.03 -3.10
N LEU A 169 11.80 -7.20 -2.18
CA LEU A 169 10.38 -7.08 -1.88
C LEU A 169 9.55 -6.67 -3.11
N LEU A 170 10.07 -5.79 -3.96
CA LEU A 170 9.38 -5.38 -5.19
C LEU A 170 9.45 -6.42 -6.31
N ARG A 171 10.45 -7.30 -6.33
CA ARG A 171 10.48 -8.43 -7.29
C ARG A 171 9.44 -9.49 -6.94
N ASP A 172 9.14 -9.63 -5.66
CA ASP A 172 8.22 -10.64 -5.15
C ASP A 172 6.81 -10.05 -4.87
N VAL A 173 6.46 -8.92 -5.48
CA VAL A 173 5.22 -8.17 -5.16
C VAL A 173 3.93 -8.96 -5.42
N ASP A 174 4.00 -9.97 -6.30
CA ASP A 174 2.87 -10.86 -6.62
C ASP A 174 2.80 -12.11 -5.71
N ASP A 175 3.76 -12.30 -4.81
CA ASP A 175 3.83 -13.44 -3.89
C ASP A 175 3.78 -12.96 -2.44
N VAL A 176 2.58 -13.00 -1.86
CA VAL A 176 2.32 -12.57 -0.47
C VAL A 176 3.18 -13.32 0.52
N SER A 177 3.41 -14.62 0.32
CA SER A 177 4.22 -15.42 1.25
C SER A 177 5.70 -15.01 1.19
N ALA A 178 6.22 -14.72 0.00
CA ALA A 178 7.58 -14.22 -0.15
C ALA A 178 7.77 -12.80 0.43
N ILE A 179 6.73 -11.96 0.41
CA ILE A 179 6.72 -10.65 1.07
C ILE A 179 6.78 -10.83 2.59
N ASP A 180 5.94 -11.69 3.16
CA ASP A 180 5.88 -11.93 4.60
C ASP A 180 7.22 -12.45 5.15
N GLU A 181 7.86 -13.37 4.43
CA GLU A 181 9.20 -13.88 4.77
C GLU A 181 10.29 -12.79 4.84
N GLN A 182 10.06 -11.64 4.19
CA GLN A 182 10.99 -10.50 4.21
C GLN A 182 10.60 -9.45 5.24
N ILE A 183 9.31 -9.20 5.43
CA ILE A 183 8.81 -8.20 6.38
C ILE A 183 8.97 -8.69 7.82
N GLU A 184 8.62 -9.94 8.12
CA GLU A 184 8.62 -10.46 9.49
C GLU A 184 10.00 -10.36 10.17
N PRO A 185 11.13 -10.73 9.53
CA PRO A 185 12.45 -10.55 10.13
C PRO A 185 12.81 -9.07 10.35
N ALA A 186 12.45 -8.20 9.40
CA ALA A 186 12.74 -6.77 9.50
C ALA A 186 11.96 -6.11 10.64
N VAL A 187 10.68 -6.44 10.80
CA VAL A 187 9.84 -5.99 11.92
C VAL A 187 10.36 -6.53 13.24
N THR A 188 10.68 -7.83 13.31
CA THR A 188 11.22 -8.46 14.51
C THR A 188 12.50 -7.79 14.97
N GLN A 189 13.41 -7.51 14.03
CA GLN A 189 14.66 -6.82 14.34
C GLN A 189 14.42 -5.36 14.75
N ALA A 190 13.53 -4.64 14.07
CA ALA A 190 13.18 -3.28 14.42
C ALA A 190 12.60 -3.15 15.83
N VAL A 191 11.75 -4.09 16.24
CA VAL A 191 11.20 -4.16 17.60
C VAL A 191 12.32 -4.40 18.62
N LYS A 192 13.22 -5.37 18.36
CA LYS A 192 14.38 -5.63 19.22
C LYS A 192 15.27 -4.40 19.39
N ASP A 193 15.64 -3.76 18.28
CA ASP A 193 16.50 -2.58 18.27
C ASP A 193 15.86 -1.39 18.98
N SER A 194 14.53 -1.23 18.85
CA SER A 194 13.75 -0.22 19.55
C SER A 194 13.77 -0.45 21.07
N LEU A 195 13.54 -1.68 21.52
CA LEU A 195 13.60 -2.06 22.93
C LEU A 195 15.01 -1.89 23.50
N GLU A 196 16.04 -2.30 22.77
CA GLU A 196 17.43 -2.11 23.20
C GLU A 196 17.79 -0.64 23.34
N ALA A 197 17.42 0.19 22.37
CA ALA A 197 17.64 1.63 22.44
C ALA A 197 16.96 2.24 23.67
N ARG A 198 15.75 1.77 24.00
CA ARG A 198 15.04 2.22 25.20
C ARG A 198 15.71 1.79 26.49
N VAL A 199 16.21 0.57 26.58
CA VAL A 199 16.96 0.10 27.75
C VAL A 199 18.24 0.94 27.94
N ARG A 200 18.95 1.26 26.85
CA ARG A 200 20.15 2.12 26.91
C ARG A 200 19.84 3.55 27.33
N ASP A 201 18.67 4.09 27.01
CA ASP A 201 18.25 5.43 27.43
C ASP A 201 17.89 5.53 28.92
N LEU A 202 17.65 4.38 29.57
CA LEU A 202 17.27 4.29 30.99
C LEU A 202 18.47 4.06 31.94
N VAL A 203 19.65 3.71 31.42
CA VAL A 203 20.88 3.41 32.18
C VAL A 203 21.90 4.52 31.97
#